data_AF-A0A6I4ZN05-F1
#
_entry.id   AF-A0A6I4ZN05-F1
#
_cell.length_a   1.000
_cell.length_b   1.000
_cell.length_c   1.000
_cell.angle_alpha   90.00
_cell.angle_beta   90.00
_cell.angle_gamma   90.00
#
_symmetry.space_group_name_H-M   'P 1'
#
loop_
_entity.id
_entity.type
_entity.pdbx_description
1 polymer ?
#
loop_
_entity_poly.entity_id
_entity_poly.type
_entity_poly.pdbx_seq_one_letter_code
_entity_poly.pdbx_strand_id
1 'polypeptide(L)'
;MPIPVFTKTTLFFLVCLLLTGYFVYTASSGTVRQRQQNEDHEAALAEIEDLRSRRDHLLAVYDYVVSDAYVEQAARRELGYTRPGETAFIVLSPPPHSDEQVSGEWWERLFPK
;
A
#
# COMPACT_ATOMS: atom_id res chain seq x y z
N MET A 1 47.88 26.08 -45.90
CA MET A 1 46.95 25.97 -44.75
C MET A 1 47.16 27.19 -43.88
N PRO A 2 46.20 28.14 -43.76
CA PRO A 2 46.42 29.34 -42.97
C PRO A 2 46.37 29.02 -41.47
N ILE A 3 47.46 29.38 -40.78
CA ILE A 3 47.60 29.25 -39.32
C ILE A 3 46.75 30.37 -38.69
N PRO A 4 45.83 30.08 -37.76
CA PRO A 4 44.98 31.11 -37.18
C PRO A 4 45.82 32.07 -36.31
N VAL A 5 45.84 33.35 -36.69
CA VAL A 5 46.39 34.43 -35.86
C VAL A 5 45.49 34.60 -34.64
N PHE A 6 46.01 34.28 -33.46
CA PHE A 6 45.35 34.47 -32.16
C PHE A 6 45.16 35.97 -31.90
N THR A 7 44.02 36.51 -32.34
CA THR A 7 43.59 37.86 -32.00
C THR A 7 42.91 37.82 -30.63
N LYS A 8 43.11 38.85 -29.80
CA LYS A 8 42.57 38.93 -28.43
C LYS A 8 41.04 38.70 -28.37
N THR A 9 40.34 39.12 -29.40
CA THR A 9 38.89 38.90 -29.59
C THR A 9 38.55 37.43 -29.74
N THR A 10 39.29 36.67 -30.55
CA THR A 10 39.08 35.22 -30.72
C THR A 10 39.32 34.47 -29.42
N LEU A 11 40.35 34.87 -28.66
CA LEU A 11 40.64 34.29 -27.35
C LEU A 11 39.54 34.63 -26.33
N PHE A 12 39.03 35.87 -26.33
CA PHE A 12 37.88 36.28 -25.51
C PHE A 12 36.61 35.47 -25.84
N PHE A 13 36.28 35.29 -27.12
CA PHE A 13 35.14 34.48 -27.53
C PHE A 13 35.29 33.01 -27.12
N LEU A 14 36.49 32.45 -27.21
CA LEU A 14 36.76 31.06 -26.81
C LEU A 14 36.58 30.89 -25.29
N VAL A 15 37.04 31.85 -24.49
CA VAL A 15 36.84 31.87 -23.03
C VAL A 15 35.36 32.03 -22.68
N CYS A 16 34.63 32.92 -23.35
CA CYS A 16 33.19 33.08 -23.16
C CYS A 16 32.43 31.78 -23.52
N LEU A 17 32.81 31.12 -24.60
CA LEU A 17 32.19 29.87 -25.04
C LEU A 17 32.47 28.73 -24.03
N LEU A 18 33.69 28.65 -23.50
CA LEU A 18 34.03 27.70 -22.43
C LEU A 18 33.25 27.97 -21.15
N LEU A 19 33.14 29.23 -20.71
CA LEU A 19 32.37 29.61 -19.53
C LEU A 19 30.87 29.28 -19.71
N THR A 20 30.33 29.56 -20.89
CA THR A 20 28.92 29.25 -21.21
C THR A 20 28.69 27.74 -21.20
N GLY A 21 29.57 26.96 -21.83
CA GLY A 21 29.49 25.50 -21.81
C GLY A 21 29.61 24.92 -20.40
N TYR A 22 30.52 25.45 -19.58
CA TYR A 22 30.65 25.07 -18.18
C TYR A 22 29.38 25.37 -17.39
N PHE A 23 28.80 26.57 -17.58
CA PHE A 23 27.57 26.99 -16.89
C PHE A 23 26.36 26.12 -17.26
N VAL A 24 26.23 25.77 -18.53
CA VAL A 24 25.16 24.86 -19.01
C VAL A 24 25.34 23.44 -18.43
N TYR A 25 26.58 22.96 -18.35
CA TYR A 25 26.88 21.64 -17.79
C TYR A 25 26.57 21.55 -16.27
N THR A 26 26.92 22.57 -15.49
CA THR A 26 26.59 22.61 -14.06
C THR A 26 25.07 22.73 -13.83
N ALA A 27 24.39 23.60 -14.59
CA ALA A 27 22.94 23.78 -14.47
C ALA A 27 22.14 22.52 -14.80
N SER A 28 22.58 21.74 -15.81
CA SER A 28 21.93 20.47 -16.15
C SER A 28 22.13 19.41 -15.08
N SER A 29 23.32 19.31 -14.47
CA SER A 29 23.60 18.34 -13.42
C SER A 29 22.83 18.59 -12.10
N GLY A 30 22.53 19.85 -11.77
CA GLY A 30 21.79 20.21 -10.54
C GLY A 30 20.31 19.84 -10.60
N THR A 31 19.66 19.99 -11.76
CA THR A 31 18.22 19.75 -11.92
C THR A 31 17.84 18.27 -11.85
N VAL A 32 18.68 17.37 -12.37
CA VAL A 32 18.44 15.92 -12.31
C VAL A 32 18.56 15.42 -10.87
N ARG A 33 19.57 15.89 -10.14
CA ARG A 33 19.80 15.47 -8.74
C ARG A 33 18.71 15.96 -7.80
N GLN A 34 18.20 17.17 -8.02
CA GLN A 34 17.09 17.73 -7.24
C GLN A 34 15.80 16.92 -7.42
N ARG A 35 15.51 16.45 -8.64
CA ARG A 35 14.32 15.62 -8.89
C ARG A 35 14.42 14.28 -8.19
N GLN A 36 15.57 13.62 -8.33
CA GLN A 36 15.79 12.31 -7.70
C GLN A 36 15.68 12.38 -6.17
N GLN A 37 16.23 13.43 -5.55
CA GLN A 37 16.10 13.64 -4.10
C GLN A 37 14.64 13.88 -3.66
N ASN A 38 13.84 14.55 -4.49
CA ASN A 38 12.44 14.81 -4.16
C ASN A 38 11.60 13.54 -4.32
N GLU A 39 11.84 12.74 -5.36
CA GLU A 39 11.22 11.43 -5.57
C GLU A 39 11.55 10.46 -4.43
N ASP A 40 12.82 10.39 -4.02
CA ASP A 40 13.24 9.54 -2.89
C ASP A 40 12.57 9.98 -1.58
N HIS A 41 12.44 11.29 -1.37
CA HIS A 41 11.76 11.84 -0.18
C HIS A 41 10.26 11.53 -0.18
N GLU A 42 9.57 11.69 -1.32
CA GLU A 42 8.16 11.33 -1.45
C GLU A 42 7.92 9.83 -1.27
N ALA A 43 8.78 8.98 -1.84
CA ALA A 43 8.72 7.54 -1.65
C ALA A 43 8.89 7.13 -0.17
N ALA A 44 9.87 7.72 0.51
CA ALA A 44 10.09 7.46 1.94
C ALA A 44 8.90 7.89 2.81
N LEU A 45 8.26 9.02 2.49
CA LEU A 45 7.05 9.46 3.21
C LEU A 45 5.87 8.52 2.97
N ALA A 46 5.68 8.04 1.74
CA ALA A 46 4.64 7.08 1.43
C ALA A 46 4.85 5.75 2.18
N GLU A 47 6.10 5.28 2.28
CA GLU A 47 6.44 4.08 3.03
C GLU A 47 6.15 4.24 4.53
N ILE A 48 6.50 5.38 5.12
CA ILE A 48 6.20 5.68 6.53
C ILE A 48 4.70 5.64 6.79
N GLU A 49 3.88 6.19 5.88
CA GLU A 49 2.43 6.22 6.06
C GLU A 49 1.81 4.82 5.95
N ASP A 50 2.25 4.01 4.99
CA ASP A 50 1.83 2.62 4.87
C ASP A 50 2.22 1.79 6.10
N LEU A 51 3.44 1.96 6.63
CA LEU A 51 3.88 1.32 7.86
C LEU A 51 3.04 1.73 9.08
N ARG A 52 2.67 3.01 9.18
CA ARG A 52 1.81 3.51 10.26
C ARG A 52 0.41 2.91 10.18
N SER A 53 -0.19 2.89 9.00
CA SER A 53 -1.49 2.29 8.77
C SER A 53 -1.51 0.81 9.15
N ARG A 54 -0.48 0.05 8.74
CA ARG A 54 -0.31 -1.37 9.13
C ARG A 54 -0.17 -1.54 10.63
N ARG A 55 0.66 -0.72 11.28
CA ARG A 55 0.83 -0.74 12.73
C ARG A 55 -0.51 -0.51 13.43
N ASP A 56 -1.25 0.52 13.03
CA ASP A 56 -2.51 0.88 13.69
C ASP A 56 -3.58 -0.20 13.50
N HIS A 57 -3.63 -0.81 12.32
CA HIS A 57 -4.48 -1.97 12.08
C HIS A 57 -4.11 -3.15 12.99
N LEU A 58 -2.83 -3.50 13.08
CA LEU A 58 -2.37 -4.61 13.92
C LEU A 58 -2.62 -4.36 15.40
N LEU A 59 -2.45 -3.12 15.87
CA LEU A 59 -2.79 -2.75 17.24
C LEU A 59 -4.29 -2.89 17.51
N ALA A 60 -5.15 -2.44 16.60
CA ALA A 60 -6.59 -2.60 16.75
C ALA A 60 -7.01 -4.08 16.80
N VAL A 61 -6.40 -4.94 15.97
CA VAL A 61 -6.64 -6.38 15.98
C VAL A 61 -6.14 -6.99 17.29
N TYR A 62 -4.96 -6.60 17.76
CA TYR A 62 -4.41 -7.05 19.03
C TYR A 62 -5.32 -6.70 20.20
N ASP A 63 -5.74 -5.44 20.30
CA ASP A 63 -6.63 -4.96 21.35
C ASP A 63 -7.97 -5.71 21.34
N TYR A 64 -8.51 -5.99 20.15
CA TYR A 64 -9.71 -6.81 20.01
C TYR A 64 -9.50 -8.24 20.51
N VAL A 65 -8.42 -8.91 20.10
CA VAL A 65 -8.13 -10.30 20.49
C VAL A 65 -7.87 -10.44 21.99
N VAL A 66 -7.25 -9.44 22.61
CA VAL A 66 -7.00 -9.42 24.07
C VAL A 66 -8.26 -9.05 24.86
N SER A 67 -9.27 -8.46 24.23
CA SER A 67 -10.50 -8.07 24.90
C SER A 67 -11.30 -9.26 25.44
N ASP A 68 -11.98 -9.04 26.56
CA ASP A 68 -12.88 -10.03 27.17
C ASP A 68 -13.98 -10.49 26.21
N ALA A 69 -14.41 -9.61 25.30
CA ALA A 69 -15.42 -9.95 24.30
C ALA A 69 -14.95 -11.05 23.34
N TYR A 70 -13.69 -10.97 22.89
CA TYR A 70 -13.11 -12.02 22.07
C TYR A 70 -12.90 -13.31 22.86
N VAL A 71 -12.38 -13.21 24.09
CA VAL A 71 -12.19 -14.38 24.97
C VAL A 71 -13.50 -15.10 25.22
N GLU A 72 -14.57 -14.37 25.51
CA GLU A 72 -15.91 -14.94 25.70
C GLU A 72 -16.44 -15.56 24.40
N GLN A 73 -16.26 -14.92 23.26
CA GLN A 73 -16.66 -15.47 21.96
C GLN A 73 -15.90 -16.77 21.64
N ALA A 74 -14.59 -16.82 21.91
CA ALA A 74 -13.78 -18.02 21.74
C ALA A 74 -14.24 -19.13 22.69
N ALA A 75 -14.44 -18.82 23.98
CA ALA A 75 -14.94 -19.78 24.96
C ALA A 75 -16.33 -20.33 24.59
N ARG A 76 -17.23 -19.49 24.08
CA ARG A 76 -18.56 -19.91 23.59
C ARG A 76 -18.44 -20.89 22.42
N ARG A 77 -17.56 -20.60 21.44
CA ARG A 77 -17.41 -21.41 20.22
C ARG A 77 -16.66 -22.72 20.45
N GLU A 78 -15.58 -22.69 21.21
CA GLU A 78 -14.65 -23.82 21.35
C GLU A 78 -14.98 -24.70 22.56
N LEU A 79 -15.44 -24.09 23.66
CA LEU A 79 -15.68 -24.79 24.93
C LEU A 79 -17.16 -24.90 25.27
N GLY A 80 -18.06 -24.33 24.45
CA GLY A 80 -19.49 -24.28 24.76
C GLY A 80 -19.81 -23.45 26.00
N TYR A 81 -18.94 -22.50 26.36
CA TYR A 81 -19.15 -21.64 27.52
C TYR A 81 -20.50 -20.91 27.43
N THR A 82 -21.23 -20.90 28.55
CA THR A 82 -22.53 -20.20 28.70
C THR A 82 -22.49 -19.47 30.03
N ARG A 83 -22.89 -18.19 30.06
CA ARG A 83 -22.82 -17.38 31.28
C ARG A 83 -23.87 -17.87 32.30
N PRO A 84 -23.62 -17.76 33.62
CA PRO A 84 -24.65 -18.05 34.62
C PRO A 84 -25.93 -17.25 34.34
N GLY A 85 -27.06 -17.94 34.20
CA GLY A 85 -28.37 -17.35 33.89
C GLY A 85 -28.75 -17.34 32.40
N GLU A 86 -27.84 -17.70 31.49
CA GLU A 86 -28.15 -17.93 30.08
C GLU A 86 -28.66 -19.37 29.86
N THR A 87 -29.56 -19.58 28.90
CA THR A 87 -30.03 -20.92 28.46
C THR A 87 -29.42 -21.24 27.11
N ALA A 88 -28.54 -22.24 27.05
CA ALA A 88 -27.95 -22.71 25.79
C ALA A 88 -28.99 -23.45 24.94
N PHE A 89 -29.06 -23.13 23.64
CA PHE A 89 -29.90 -23.84 22.68
C PHE A 89 -29.08 -24.28 21.47
N ILE A 90 -29.44 -25.42 20.90
CA ILE A 90 -28.85 -25.95 19.68
C ILE A 90 -29.93 -25.87 18.60
N VAL A 91 -29.63 -25.19 17.49
CA VAL A 91 -30.54 -25.14 16.34
C VAL A 91 -30.37 -26.43 15.54
N LEU A 92 -31.34 -27.32 15.66
CA LEU A 92 -31.45 -28.49 14.79
C LEU A 92 -32.13 -28.03 13.48
N SER A 93 -31.39 -28.05 12.38
CA SER A 93 -32.03 -27.87 11.07
C SER A 93 -32.91 -29.08 10.78
N PRO A 94 -34.11 -28.89 10.21
CA PRO A 94 -34.95 -29.99 9.78
C PRO A 94 -34.13 -30.94 8.89
N PRO A 95 -34.31 -32.27 9.00
CA PRO A 95 -33.69 -33.19 8.05
C PRO A 95 -34.12 -32.78 6.64
N PRO A 96 -33.19 -32.75 5.67
CA PRO A 96 -33.51 -32.36 4.31
C PRO A 96 -34.64 -33.26 3.79
N HIS A 97 -35.72 -32.67 3.30
CA HIS A 97 -36.81 -33.41 2.68
C HIS A 97 -36.23 -34.14 1.45
N SER A 98 -36.24 -35.48 1.50
CA SER A 98 -35.59 -36.35 0.52
C SER A 98 -36.30 -36.46 -0.84
N ASP A 99 -37.34 -35.66 -1.10
CA ASP A 99 -38.26 -35.90 -2.21
C ASP A 99 -38.21 -34.83 -3.32
N GLU A 100 -37.32 -33.86 -3.20
CA GLU A 100 -37.06 -32.91 -4.28
C GLU A 100 -35.58 -33.03 -4.67
N GLN A 101 -35.30 -33.89 -5.66
CA GLN A 101 -34.12 -33.73 -6.53
C GLN A 101 -34.27 -32.38 -7.24
N VAL A 102 -33.99 -31.29 -6.52
CA VAL A 102 -33.94 -29.95 -7.09
C VAL A 102 -32.70 -29.94 -7.97
N SER A 103 -32.90 -30.10 -9.27
CA SER A 103 -31.86 -30.03 -10.29
C SER A 103 -31.42 -28.57 -10.46
N GLY A 104 -30.14 -28.35 -10.69
CA GLY A 104 -29.54 -27.02 -10.88
C GLY A 104 -28.57 -26.62 -9.78
N GLU A 105 -27.62 -25.76 -10.13
CA GLU A 105 -26.57 -25.31 -9.24
C GLU A 105 -27.12 -24.35 -8.16
N TRP A 106 -26.57 -24.40 -6.95
CA TRP A 106 -27.13 -23.70 -5.78
C TRP A 106 -27.23 -22.17 -5.97
N TRP A 107 -26.32 -21.58 -6.75
CA TRP A 107 -26.26 -20.14 -7.00
C TRP A 107 -27.32 -19.66 -8.00
N GLU A 108 -27.74 -20.49 -8.96
CA GLU A 108 -28.79 -20.14 -9.94
C GLU A 108 -30.14 -19.90 -9.25
N ARG A 109 -30.35 -20.51 -8.07
CA ARG A 109 -31.56 -20.38 -7.27
C ARG A 109 -31.63 -19.06 -6.50
N LEU A 110 -30.47 -18.54 -6.05
CA LEU A 110 -30.39 -17.27 -5.33
C LEU A 110 -30.50 -16.06 -6.25
N PHE A 111 -30.19 -16.22 -7.54
CA PHE A 111 -30.20 -15.14 -8.53
C PHE A 111 -30.98 -15.53 -9.80
N PRO A 112 -32.33 -15.64 -9.73
CA PRO A 112 -33.15 -15.87 -10.92
C PRO A 112 -33.05 -14.66 -11.87
N LYS A 113 -32.95 -14.93 -13.18
CA LYS A 113 -32.91 -13.92 -14.25
C LYS A 113 -34.27 -13.27 -14.49
#